data_AF-A0A2U2BR91-F1
#
_entry.id   AF-A0A2U2BR91-F1
#
_cell.length_a   1.000
_cell.length_b   1.000
_cell.length_c   1.000
_cell.angle_alpha   90.00
_cell.angle_beta   90.00
_cell.angle_gamma   90.00
#
_symmetry.space_group_name_H-M   'P 1'
#
loop_
_entity.id
_entity.type
_entity.pdbx_description
1 polymer ?
#
loop_
_entity_poly.entity_id
_entity_poly.type
_entity_poly.pdbx_seq_one_letter_code
_entity_poly.pdbx_strand_id
1 'polypeptide(L)'
;MNLHAAFLPGRRADADDYWLGLGVVALLDAIRLSVFPAGTGWLVWLFVLVLLFVVHANRLRDASRPRALALAPIGAGVLAKTLGATVGITAAIWPVYLEFLDRRGIDLADAEAVERAARDQALMEDFQAWMLDQETMMIDALAAGGWPSMIAFWGVVFALGFWFAGMTARGPRPA
;
A
#
# COMPACT_ATOMS: atom_id res chain seq x y z
N MET A 1 19.97 18.39 5.35
CA MET A 1 18.51 18.45 5.59
C MET A 1 17.90 19.68 4.92
N ASN A 2 17.49 19.49 3.67
CA ASN A 2 16.90 20.49 2.80
C ASN A 2 15.73 19.87 2.01
N LEU A 3 14.49 20.18 2.38
CA LEU A 3 13.28 19.69 1.70
C LEU A 3 13.24 20.05 0.21
N HIS A 4 13.83 21.20 -0.15
CA HIS A 4 13.92 21.65 -1.52
C HIS A 4 14.77 20.69 -2.36
N ALA A 5 15.83 20.10 -1.78
CA ALA A 5 16.66 19.11 -2.45
C ALA A 5 15.94 17.76 -2.62
N ALA A 6 15.06 17.41 -1.68
CA ALA A 6 14.28 16.17 -1.73
C ALA A 6 13.19 16.23 -2.82
N PHE A 7 12.45 17.34 -2.93
CA PHE A 7 11.22 17.42 -3.73
C PHE A 7 11.32 18.15 -5.07
N LEU A 8 12.40 18.89 -5.34
CA LEU A 8 12.57 19.48 -6.68
C LEU A 8 13.23 18.52 -7.65
N PRO A 9 12.60 18.23 -8.80
CA PRO A 9 13.17 17.35 -9.80
C PRO A 9 14.56 17.83 -10.25
N GLY A 10 15.53 16.91 -10.30
CA GLY A 10 16.85 17.19 -10.83
C GLY A 10 17.84 17.77 -9.82
N ARG A 11 17.46 17.86 -8.54
CA ARG A 11 18.39 18.13 -7.45
C ARG A 11 19.11 16.85 -7.00
N ARG A 12 20.23 17.03 -6.30
CA ARG A 12 20.93 15.94 -5.63
C ARG A 12 20.46 15.94 -4.18
N ALA A 13 19.89 14.83 -3.74
CA ALA A 13 19.50 14.62 -2.35
C ALA A 13 20.50 13.66 -1.70
N ASP A 14 21.18 14.12 -0.65
CA ASP A 14 21.99 13.24 0.19
C ASP A 14 21.09 12.28 1.00
N ALA A 15 21.70 11.42 1.83
CA ALA A 15 20.95 10.42 2.58
C ALA A 15 19.95 11.06 3.57
N ASP A 16 20.31 12.17 4.21
CA ASP A 16 19.45 12.84 5.20
C ASP A 16 18.27 13.54 4.52
N ASP A 17 18.53 14.23 3.41
CA ASP A 17 17.49 14.85 2.59
C ASP A 17 16.51 13.81 2.03
N TYR A 18 17.03 12.65 1.64
CA TYR A 18 16.25 11.52 1.14
C TYR A 18 15.33 10.92 2.21
N TRP A 19 15.84 10.63 3.40
CA TRP A 19 15.01 10.12 4.51
C TRP A 19 13.96 11.13 4.96
N LEU A 20 14.32 12.41 5.02
CA LEU A 20 13.38 13.48 5.29
C LEU A 20 12.26 13.53 4.23
N GLY A 21 12.63 13.43 2.94
CA GLY A 21 11.69 13.34 1.83
C GLY A 21 10.74 12.15 1.98
N LEU A 22 11.25 10.95 2.24
CA LEU A 22 10.42 9.77 2.46
C LEU A 22 9.47 9.94 3.65
N GLY A 23 9.95 10.48 4.77
CA GLY A 23 9.13 10.73 5.96
C GLY A 23 7.97 11.69 5.68
N VAL A 24 8.22 12.76 4.93
CA VAL A 24 7.16 13.71 4.51
C VAL A 24 6.16 13.04 3.57
N VAL A 25 6.61 12.24 2.60
CA VAL A 25 5.69 11.52 1.71
C VAL A 25 4.84 10.51 2.48
N ALA A 26 5.43 9.80 3.46
CA ALA A 26 4.70 8.87 4.33
C ALA A 26 3.64 9.58 5.17
N LEU A 27 3.98 10.74 5.73
CA LEU A 27 3.02 11.56 6.46
C LEU A 27 1.86 12.02 5.58
N LEU A 28 2.15 12.50 4.35
CA LEU A 28 1.11 12.90 3.40
C LEU A 28 0.18 11.73 3.03
N ASP A 29 0.73 10.53 2.85
CA ASP A 29 -0.06 9.32 2.56
C ASP A 29 -0.92 8.87 3.76
N ALA A 30 -0.42 9.02 4.99
CA ALA A 30 -1.19 8.75 6.21
C ALA A 30 -2.33 9.76 6.42
N ILE A 31 -2.05 11.05 6.20
CA ILE A 31 -3.09 12.10 6.21
C ILE A 31 -4.13 11.80 5.14
N ARG A 32 -3.69 11.38 3.95
CA ARG A 32 -4.61 11.03 2.86
C ARG A 32 -5.63 9.97 3.29
N LEU A 33 -5.18 8.90 3.95
CA LEU A 33 -6.08 7.84 4.44
C LEU A 33 -7.03 8.31 5.55
N SER A 34 -6.64 9.33 6.31
CA SER A 34 -7.44 9.87 7.41
C SER A 34 -8.47 10.90 6.94
N VAL A 35 -8.19 11.60 5.83
CA VAL A 35 -8.98 12.76 5.38
C VAL A 35 -9.83 12.44 4.16
N PHE A 36 -9.36 11.58 3.25
CA PHE A 36 -10.08 11.29 2.01
C PHE A 36 -10.79 9.94 2.08
N PRO A 37 -12.10 9.89 1.80
CA PRO A 37 -12.83 8.64 1.60
C PRO A 37 -12.17 7.77 0.51
N ALA A 38 -12.39 6.45 0.59
CA ALA A 38 -11.78 5.46 -0.30
C ALA A 38 -11.94 5.80 -1.81
N GLY A 39 -13.04 6.43 -2.20
CA GLY A 39 -13.34 6.79 -3.59
C GLY A 39 -12.57 7.97 -4.19
N THR A 40 -12.08 8.92 -3.38
CA THR A 40 -11.35 10.12 -3.89
C THR A 40 -9.87 10.10 -3.51
N GLY A 41 -9.48 9.28 -2.54
CA GLY A 41 -8.09 9.15 -2.09
C GLY A 41 -7.11 8.61 -3.13
N TRP A 42 -7.57 8.10 -4.29
CA TRP A 42 -6.67 7.57 -5.33
C TRP A 42 -5.91 8.68 -6.09
N LEU A 43 -6.52 9.85 -6.31
CA LEU A 43 -5.86 10.98 -6.97
C LEU A 43 -4.69 11.50 -6.14
N VAL A 44 -4.92 11.66 -4.83
CA VAL A 44 -3.89 12.06 -3.87
C VAL A 44 -2.80 10.98 -3.78
N TRP A 45 -3.18 9.70 -3.92
CA TRP A 45 -2.20 8.62 -3.94
C TRP A 45 -1.31 8.64 -5.20
N LEU A 46 -1.85 8.97 -6.38
CA LEU A 46 -1.02 9.19 -7.57
C LEU A 46 -0.02 10.32 -7.37
N PHE A 47 -0.45 11.39 -6.70
CA PHE A 47 0.45 12.48 -6.32
C PHE A 47 1.55 12.01 -5.35
N VAL A 48 1.23 11.16 -4.36
CA VAL A 48 2.20 10.49 -3.48
C VAL A 48 3.22 9.68 -4.29
N LEU A 49 2.79 8.93 -5.31
CA LEU A 49 3.71 8.17 -6.17
C LEU A 49 4.66 9.07 -6.96
N VAL A 50 4.17 10.22 -7.45
CA VAL A 50 5.02 11.21 -8.14
C VAL A 50 6.06 11.77 -7.18
N LEU A 51 5.67 12.16 -5.97
CA LEU A 51 6.61 12.64 -4.96
C LEU A 51 7.65 11.57 -4.60
N LEU A 52 7.21 10.32 -4.44
CA LEU A 52 8.10 9.20 -4.15
C LEU A 52 9.12 9.00 -5.29
N PHE A 53 8.68 9.06 -6.55
CA PHE A 53 9.57 9.01 -7.70
C PHE A 53 10.62 10.12 -7.66
N VAL A 54 10.21 11.37 -7.38
CA VAL A 54 11.14 12.50 -7.33
C VAL A 54 12.18 12.30 -6.23
N VAL A 55 11.77 11.88 -5.04
CA VAL A 55 12.68 11.63 -3.90
C VAL A 55 13.71 10.55 -4.25
N HIS A 56 13.29 9.40 -4.81
CA HIS A 56 14.22 8.35 -5.25
C HIS A 56 15.10 8.78 -6.43
N ALA A 57 14.56 9.52 -7.40
CA ALA A 57 15.31 9.97 -8.56
C ALA A 57 16.39 11.00 -8.18
N ASN A 58 16.11 11.90 -7.24
CA ASN A 58 17.07 12.86 -6.71
C ASN A 58 18.17 12.17 -5.91
N ARG A 59 17.83 11.13 -5.12
CA ARG A 59 18.82 10.30 -4.42
C ARG A 59 19.75 9.55 -5.40
N LEU A 60 19.17 8.93 -6.43
CA LEU A 60 19.94 8.26 -7.48
C LEU A 60 20.84 9.24 -8.25
N ARG A 61 20.38 10.49 -8.45
CA ARG A 61 21.18 11.53 -9.09
C ARG A 61 22.40 11.90 -8.25
N ASP A 62 22.25 12.02 -6.93
CA ASP A 62 23.39 12.21 -6.03
C ASP A 62 24.37 11.03 -6.12
N ALA A 63 23.85 9.81 -6.12
CA ALA A 63 24.64 8.58 -6.30
C ALA A 63 25.18 8.36 -7.73
N SER A 64 24.88 9.24 -8.69
CA SER A 64 25.26 9.10 -10.11
C SER A 64 24.79 7.78 -10.74
N ARG A 65 23.55 7.37 -10.43
CA ARG A 65 22.91 6.14 -10.93
C ARG A 65 21.76 6.45 -11.91
N PRO A 66 21.37 5.49 -12.77
CA PRO A 66 20.24 5.66 -13.67
C PRO A 66 18.94 5.92 -12.90
N ARG A 67 18.22 7.00 -13.25
CA ARG A 67 16.97 7.39 -12.57
C ARG A 67 15.84 6.38 -12.74
N ALA A 68 15.88 5.57 -13.80
CA ALA A 68 14.92 4.49 -14.02
C ALA A 68 14.85 3.50 -12.84
N LEU A 69 15.92 3.37 -12.05
CA LEU A 69 15.92 2.56 -10.83
C LEU A 69 14.94 3.07 -9.77
N ALA A 70 14.49 4.33 -9.82
CA ALA A 70 13.46 4.87 -8.92
C ALA A 70 12.11 4.15 -9.08
N LEU A 71 11.89 3.47 -10.21
CA LEU A 71 10.67 2.67 -10.42
C LEU A 71 10.67 1.38 -9.60
N ALA A 72 11.83 0.85 -9.20
CA ALA A 72 11.90 -0.39 -8.42
C ALA A 72 11.17 -0.29 -7.06
N PRO A 73 11.46 0.71 -6.20
CA PRO A 73 10.73 0.85 -4.93
C PRO A 73 9.26 1.20 -5.12
N ILE A 74 8.90 1.93 -6.18
CA ILE A 74 7.50 2.24 -6.50
C ILE A 74 6.75 0.97 -6.90
N GLY A 75 7.27 0.20 -7.86
CA GLY A 75 6.65 -1.03 -8.33
C GLY A 75 6.52 -2.06 -7.22
N ALA A 76 7.60 -2.29 -6.46
CA ALA A 76 7.59 -3.21 -5.32
C ALA A 76 6.61 -2.74 -4.23
N GLY A 77 6.58 -1.44 -3.93
CA GLY A 77 5.63 -0.85 -3.00
C GLY A 77 4.19 -1.05 -3.45
N VAL A 78 3.85 -0.77 -4.71
CA VAL A 78 2.50 -0.96 -5.27
C VAL A 78 2.06 -2.42 -5.18
N LEU A 79 2.94 -3.37 -5.50
CA LEU A 79 2.63 -4.80 -5.34
C LEU A 79 2.35 -5.16 -3.88
N ALA A 80 3.19 -4.71 -2.95
CA ALA A 80 2.97 -4.92 -1.52
C ALA A 80 1.67 -4.27 -1.03
N LYS A 81 1.33 -3.09 -1.58
CA LYS A 81 0.10 -2.37 -1.30
C LYS A 81 -1.14 -3.18 -1.68
N THR A 82 -1.13 -3.81 -2.85
CA THR A 82 -2.21 -4.66 -3.33
C THR A 82 -2.36 -5.89 -2.44
N LEU A 83 -1.26 -6.57 -2.12
CA LEU A 83 -1.29 -7.75 -1.25
C LEU A 83 -1.79 -7.40 0.16
N GLY A 84 -1.31 -6.31 0.75
CA GLY A 84 -1.77 -5.82 2.04
C GLY A 84 -3.26 -5.48 2.03
N ALA A 85 -3.76 -4.85 0.95
CA ALA A 85 -5.18 -4.57 0.79
C ALA A 85 -6.01 -5.86 0.75
N THR A 86 -5.59 -6.85 -0.04
CA THR A 86 -6.26 -8.15 -0.12
C THR A 86 -6.33 -8.83 1.24
N VAL A 87 -5.21 -8.88 1.99
CA VAL A 87 -5.18 -9.46 3.33
C VAL A 87 -6.16 -8.75 4.27
N GLY A 88 -6.18 -7.42 4.28
CA GLY A 88 -7.08 -6.64 5.12
C GLY A 88 -8.55 -6.86 4.78
N ILE A 89 -8.89 -6.84 3.49
CA ILE A 89 -10.25 -7.09 3.00
C ILE A 89 -10.69 -8.52 3.35
N THR A 90 -9.86 -9.52 3.07
CA THR A 90 -10.17 -10.92 3.39
C THR A 90 -10.37 -11.12 4.89
N ALA A 91 -9.52 -10.53 5.73
CA ALA A 91 -9.68 -10.61 7.19
C ALA A 91 -10.98 -9.98 7.68
N ALA A 92 -11.47 -8.91 7.03
CA ALA A 92 -12.74 -8.26 7.36
C ALA A 92 -13.96 -9.04 6.83
N ILE A 93 -13.86 -9.67 5.65
CA ILE A 93 -14.93 -10.47 5.05
C ILE A 93 -15.09 -11.82 5.78
N TRP A 94 -14.01 -12.38 6.34
CA TRP A 94 -14.05 -13.68 6.99
C TRP A 94 -15.13 -13.85 8.08
N PRO A 95 -15.23 -12.97 9.10
CA PRO A 95 -16.28 -13.10 10.11
C PRO A 95 -17.70 -12.96 9.52
N VAL A 96 -17.84 -12.12 8.50
CA VAL A 96 -19.11 -11.91 7.77
C VAL A 96 -19.52 -13.18 7.01
N TYR A 97 -18.56 -13.86 6.39
CA TYR A 97 -18.80 -15.14 5.74
C TYR A 97 -19.23 -16.22 6.74
N LEU A 98 -18.59 -16.29 7.91
CA LEU A 98 -18.99 -17.23 8.97
C LEU A 98 -20.40 -16.96 9.48
N GLU A 99 -20.79 -15.70 9.65
CA GLU A 99 -22.17 -15.33 9.99
C GLU A 99 -23.17 -15.79 8.92
N PHE A 100 -22.81 -15.64 7.64
CA PHE A 100 -23.63 -16.13 6.54
C PHE A 100 -23.79 -17.66 6.58
N LEU A 101 -22.71 -18.41 6.86
CA LEU A 101 -22.75 -19.87 7.01
C LEU A 101 -23.68 -20.29 8.17
N ASP A 102 -23.57 -19.63 9.31
CA ASP A 102 -24.43 -19.88 10.49
C ASP A 102 -25.91 -19.67 10.15
N ARG A 103 -26.25 -18.60 9.41
CA ARG A 103 -27.61 -18.34 8.91
C ARG A 103 -28.14 -19.40 7.95
N ARG A 104 -27.25 -20.08 7.23
CA ARG A 104 -27.59 -21.23 6.38
C ARG A 104 -27.65 -22.56 7.15
N GLY A 105 -27.47 -22.52 8.47
CA GLY A 105 -27.52 -23.70 9.34
C GLY A 105 -26.28 -24.59 9.24
N ILE A 106 -25.17 -24.04 8.74
CA ILE A 106 -23.89 -24.77 8.69
C ILE A 106 -23.24 -24.70 10.06
N ASP A 107 -22.91 -25.85 10.63
CA ASP A 107 -22.26 -25.94 11.94
C ASP A 107 -20.82 -25.39 11.85
N LEU A 108 -20.58 -24.25 12.48
CA LEU A 108 -19.26 -23.61 12.53
C LEU A 108 -18.26 -24.33 13.44
N ALA A 109 -18.72 -25.24 14.32
CA ALA A 109 -17.84 -26.06 15.15
C ALA A 109 -17.28 -27.27 14.38
N ASP A 110 -17.92 -27.66 13.27
CA ASP A 110 -17.44 -28.71 12.37
C ASP A 110 -16.55 -28.11 11.26
N ALA A 111 -15.24 -28.25 11.43
CA ALA A 111 -14.27 -27.78 10.46
C ALA A 111 -14.45 -28.40 9.06
N GLU A 112 -14.92 -29.65 8.97
CA GLU A 112 -15.18 -30.31 7.69
C GLU A 112 -16.43 -29.74 7.02
N ALA A 113 -17.46 -29.37 7.78
CA ALA A 113 -18.63 -28.67 7.25
C ALA A 113 -18.28 -27.30 6.69
N VAL A 114 -17.48 -26.51 7.41
CA VAL A 114 -17.01 -25.19 6.96
C VAL A 114 -16.13 -25.33 5.71
N GLU A 115 -15.22 -26.29 5.67
CA GLU A 115 -14.37 -26.52 4.50
C GLU A 115 -15.18 -26.96 3.27
N ARG A 116 -16.17 -27.84 3.44
CA ARG A 116 -17.09 -28.23 2.36
C ARG A 116 -17.88 -27.03 1.85
N ALA A 117 -18.39 -26.19 2.75
CA ALA A 117 -19.10 -24.97 2.40
C ALA A 117 -18.22 -23.96 1.64
N ALA A 118 -16.95 -23.81 2.03
CA ALA A 118 -16.00 -22.92 1.36
C ALA A 118 -15.65 -23.35 -0.07
N ARG A 119 -15.82 -24.63 -0.39
CA ARG A 119 -15.59 -25.19 -1.74
C ARG A 119 -16.86 -25.27 -2.59
N ASP A 120 -18.03 -24.99 -2.00
CA ASP A 120 -19.32 -25.00 -2.71
C ASP A 120 -19.47 -23.70 -3.51
N GLN A 121 -19.45 -23.83 -4.84
CA GLN A 121 -19.57 -22.69 -5.74
C GLN A 121 -20.94 -22.00 -5.62
N ALA A 122 -22.03 -22.74 -5.47
CA ALA A 122 -23.37 -22.17 -5.38
C ALA A 122 -23.52 -21.36 -4.08
N LEU A 123 -22.94 -21.87 -2.99
CA LEU A 123 -22.95 -21.18 -1.72
C LEU A 123 -22.10 -19.90 -1.73
N MET A 124 -21.00 -19.89 -2.49
CA MET A 124 -20.17 -18.71 -2.70
C MET A 124 -20.89 -17.65 -3.56
N GLU A 125 -21.61 -18.06 -4.60
CA GLU A 125 -22.44 -17.17 -5.43
C GLU A 125 -23.58 -16.54 -4.59
N ASP A 126 -24.23 -17.33 -3.75
CA ASP A 126 -25.24 -16.86 -2.80
C ASP A 126 -24.66 -15.85 -1.80
N PHE A 127 -23.46 -16.11 -1.27
CA PHE A 127 -22.76 -15.20 -0.38
C PHE A 127 -22.44 -13.86 -1.07
N GLN A 128 -21.98 -13.91 -2.33
CA GLN A 128 -21.72 -12.71 -3.13
C GLN A 128 -22.99 -11.90 -3.36
N ALA A 129 -24.10 -12.55 -3.73
CA ALA A 129 -25.39 -11.88 -3.89
C ALA A 129 -25.85 -11.21 -2.58
N TRP A 130 -25.74 -11.93 -1.46
CA TRP A 130 -26.08 -11.40 -0.15
C TRP A 130 -25.20 -10.21 0.25
N MET A 131 -23.90 -10.24 -0.05
CA MET A 131 -22.99 -9.12 0.19
C MET A 131 -23.32 -7.89 -0.66
N LEU A 132 -23.75 -8.09 -1.91
CA LEU A 132 -24.18 -6.99 -2.79
C LEU A 132 -25.44 -6.30 -2.28
N ASP A 133 -26.36 -7.05 -1.66
CA ASP A 133 -27.54 -6.50 -0.99
C ASP A 133 -27.20 -5.74 0.31
N GLN A 134 -26.01 -5.99 0.88
CA GLN A 134 -25.49 -5.34 2.09
C GLN A 134 -24.43 -4.27 1.75
N GLU A 135 -24.84 -3.24 1.00
CA GLU A 135 -23.93 -2.20 0.46
C GLU A 135 -22.98 -1.61 1.52
N THR A 136 -23.49 -1.27 2.71
CA THR A 136 -22.68 -0.70 3.79
C THR A 136 -21.57 -1.66 4.25
N MET A 137 -21.89 -2.94 4.37
CA MET A 137 -20.94 -3.97 4.80
C MET A 137 -19.83 -4.17 3.77
N MET A 138 -20.18 -4.13 2.48
CA MET A 138 -19.19 -4.19 1.40
C MET A 138 -18.25 -2.98 1.42
N ILE A 139 -18.77 -1.77 1.67
CA ILE A 139 -17.95 -0.55 1.79
C ILE A 139 -16.98 -0.66 2.98
N ASP A 140 -17.46 -1.13 4.13
CA ASP A 140 -16.65 -1.28 5.34
C ASP A 140 -15.55 -2.34 5.15
N ALA A 141 -15.86 -3.46 4.49
CA ALA A 141 -14.90 -4.50 4.15
C ALA A 141 -13.79 -3.97 3.22
N LEU A 142 -14.14 -3.17 2.22
CA LEU A 142 -13.18 -2.52 1.32
C LEU A 142 -12.30 -1.51 2.07
N ALA A 143 -12.89 -0.73 2.99
CA ALA A 143 -12.18 0.24 3.80
C ALA A 143 -11.16 -0.43 4.75
N ALA A 144 -11.46 -1.64 5.24
CA ALA A 144 -10.57 -2.42 6.10
C ALA A 144 -9.23 -2.75 5.43
N GLY A 145 -9.17 -2.79 4.09
CA GLY A 145 -7.94 -2.95 3.34
C GLY A 145 -6.98 -1.75 3.44
N GLY A 146 -7.45 -0.56 3.83
CA GLY A 146 -6.69 0.69 3.75
C GLY A 146 -5.40 0.70 4.58
N TRP A 147 -5.50 0.37 5.88
CA TRP A 147 -4.36 0.38 6.80
C TRP A 147 -3.35 -0.75 6.53
N PRO A 148 -3.76 -2.03 6.38
CA PRO A 148 -2.84 -3.11 6.02
C PRO A 148 -2.09 -2.84 4.70
N SER A 149 -2.80 -2.29 3.72
CA SER A 149 -2.24 -1.84 2.44
C SER A 149 -1.17 -0.76 2.61
N MET A 150 -1.43 0.24 3.47
CA MET A 150 -0.48 1.32 3.77
C MET A 150 0.79 0.79 4.45
N ILE A 151 0.63 -0.07 5.46
CA ILE A 151 1.73 -0.65 6.22
C ILE A 151 2.62 -1.49 5.30
N ALA A 152 2.02 -2.34 4.46
CA ALA A 152 2.75 -3.16 3.51
C ALA A 152 3.53 -2.33 2.48
N PHE A 153 2.90 -1.29 1.92
CA PHE A 153 3.55 -0.36 0.98
C PHE A 153 4.79 0.30 1.60
N TRP A 154 4.61 0.94 2.76
CA TRP A 154 5.71 1.67 3.41
C TRP A 154 6.78 0.76 3.98
N GLY A 155 6.41 -0.44 4.46
CA GLY A 155 7.37 -1.45 4.89
C GLY A 155 8.37 -1.80 3.79
N VAL A 156 7.88 -2.03 2.56
CA VAL A 156 8.73 -2.32 1.40
C VAL A 156 9.50 -1.09 0.93
N VAL A 157 8.85 0.08 0.85
CA VAL A 157 9.51 1.33 0.43
C VAL A 157 10.65 1.70 1.38
N PHE A 158 10.46 1.58 2.69
CA PHE A 158 11.52 1.85 3.67
C PHE A 158 12.62 0.79 3.66
N ALA A 159 12.28 -0.50 3.52
CA ALA A 159 13.27 -1.57 3.38
C ALA A 159 14.20 -1.31 2.19
N LEU A 160 13.63 -0.95 1.03
CA LEU A 160 14.42 -0.54 -0.14
C LEU A 160 15.10 0.82 0.07
N GLY A 161 14.49 1.72 0.83
CA GLY A 161 15.05 3.01 1.21
C GLY A 161 16.41 2.89 1.89
N PHE A 162 16.63 1.89 2.73
CA PHE A 162 17.95 1.61 3.31
C PHE A 162 19.02 1.34 2.25
N TRP A 163 18.69 0.58 1.21
CA TRP A 163 19.61 0.31 0.10
C TRP A 163 19.91 1.58 -0.71
N PHE A 164 18.91 2.41 -0.99
CA PHE A 164 19.08 3.70 -1.67
C PHE A 164 19.90 4.70 -0.84
N ALA A 165 19.65 4.77 0.47
CA ALA A 165 20.39 5.63 1.38
C ALA A 165 21.88 5.28 1.42
N GLY A 166 22.22 3.99 1.39
CA GLY A 166 23.61 3.49 1.42
C GLY A 166 24.44 3.73 0.15
N MET A 167 23.87 4.25 -0.93
CA MET A 167 24.61 4.45 -2.18
C MET A 167 25.64 5.60 -2.10
N THR A 168 26.92 5.34 -2.32
CA THR A 168 27.92 6.41 -2.39
C THR A 168 28.03 7.01 -3.80
N ALA A 169 28.28 8.32 -3.88
CA ALA A 169 28.54 9.01 -5.14
C ALA A 169 29.86 8.51 -5.74
N ARG A 170 29.87 8.26 -7.06
CA ARG A 170 31.07 7.78 -7.79
C ARG A 170 32.00 8.90 -8.30
N GLY A 171 31.87 10.13 -7.81
CA GLY A 171 32.72 11.23 -8.28
C GLY A 171 32.66 12.49 -7.41
N PRO A 172 33.62 13.42 -7.60
CA PRO A 172 33.66 14.67 -6.85
C PRO A 172 32.39 15.50 -7.11
N ARG A 173 31.87 16.12 -6.04
CA ARG A 173 30.77 17.08 -6.15
C ARG A 173 31.32 18.32 -6.88
N PRO A 174 30.77 18.73 -8.03
CA PRO A 174 31.07 20.05 -8.56
C PRO A 174 30.61 21.07 -7.51
N ALA A 175 31.49 22.03 -7.22
CA ALA A 175 31.25 23.11 -6.27
C ALA A 175 30.03 23.95 -6.67
#